data_AF-A0A428HYB4-F1
#
_entry.id   AF-A0A428HYB4-F1
#
_cell.length_a   1.000
_cell.length_b   1.000
_cell.length_c   1.000
_cell.angle_alpha   90.00
_cell.angle_beta   90.00
_cell.angle_gamma   90.00
#
_symmetry.space_group_name_H-M   'P 1'
#
loop_
_entity.id
_entity.type
_entity.pdbx_description
1 polymer ?
#
loop_
_entity_poly.entity_id
_entity_poly.type
_entity_poly.pdbx_seq_one_letter_code
_entity_poly.pdbx_strand_id
1 'polypeptide(L)'
;MIKIPIENLGLFEQLDRIVVAFFSKQQPSSPYDLNISITQEHLDQKKQELEPLGYQAVQLPLGMALDNIIQQPHYKNLILGGLAPDEIIVSKEELMPLKDIVDSFCIMYAAANNRLENSRAYELMKDKTVYFIGKLFTDIPKAGDEIAYLGIDRIASDGWYTI
;
A
#
# COMPACT_ATOMS: atom_id res chain seq x y z
N MET A 1 15.30 -17.05 -8.06
CA MET A 1 15.39 -15.81 -7.24
C MET A 1 15.96 -14.71 -8.11
N ILE A 2 15.17 -13.66 -8.35
CA ILE A 2 15.55 -12.57 -9.27
C ILE A 2 15.53 -11.25 -8.48
N LYS A 3 16.60 -10.48 -8.58
CA LYS A 3 16.67 -9.12 -8.03
C LYS A 3 16.26 -8.14 -9.12
N ILE A 4 15.09 -7.53 -8.98
CA ILE A 4 14.55 -6.53 -9.92
C ILE A 4 14.55 -5.18 -9.22
N PRO A 5 15.06 -4.10 -9.85
CA PRO A 5 14.94 -2.75 -9.30
C PRO A 5 13.49 -2.39 -8.99
N ILE A 6 13.23 -1.75 -7.85
CA ILE A 6 11.86 -1.47 -7.39
C ILE A 6 11.05 -0.63 -8.39
N GLU A 7 11.71 0.29 -9.07
CA GLU A 7 11.14 1.13 -10.14
C GLU A 7 10.58 0.33 -11.32
N ASN A 8 11.10 -0.87 -11.58
CA ASN A 8 10.64 -1.73 -12.66
C ASN A 8 9.48 -2.65 -12.25
N LEU A 9 9.11 -2.68 -10.97
CA LEU A 9 8.03 -3.52 -10.45
C LEU A 9 6.65 -2.86 -10.59
N GLY A 10 6.59 -1.55 -10.82
CA GLY A 10 5.33 -0.82 -10.95
C GLY A 10 4.43 -0.96 -9.72
N LEU A 11 5.02 -0.97 -8.52
CA LEU A 11 4.29 -1.15 -7.26
C LEU A 11 3.41 0.08 -6.94
N PHE A 12 3.86 1.27 -7.35
CA PHE A 12 3.15 2.52 -7.13
C PHE A 12 1.79 2.53 -7.83
N GLU A 13 1.73 2.02 -9.05
CA GLU A 13 0.52 1.97 -9.87
C GLU A 13 -0.47 0.90 -9.40
N GLN A 14 -0.10 0.09 -8.40
CA GLN A 14 -0.86 -1.09 -7.96
C GLN A 14 -1.19 -1.06 -6.47
N LEU A 15 -1.08 0.10 -5.79
CA LEU A 15 -1.30 0.19 -4.34
C LEU A 15 -2.71 -0.26 -3.91
N ASP A 16 -3.72 -0.07 -4.76
CA ASP A 16 -5.10 -0.50 -4.53
C ASP A 16 -5.37 -1.97 -4.91
N ARG A 17 -4.43 -2.62 -5.60
CA ARG A 17 -4.55 -4.02 -6.00
C ARG A 17 -4.70 -4.91 -4.77
N ILE A 18 -5.76 -5.72 -4.73
CA ILE A 18 -5.93 -6.72 -3.69
C ILE A 18 -4.91 -7.83 -3.86
N VAL A 19 -4.16 -8.09 -2.80
CA VAL A 19 -3.17 -9.16 -2.70
C VAL A 19 -3.44 -10.00 -1.44
N VAL A 20 -2.80 -11.16 -1.33
CA VAL A 20 -2.83 -11.96 -0.10
C VAL A 20 -1.48 -11.87 0.59
N ALA A 21 -1.42 -11.28 1.78
CA ALA A 21 -0.22 -11.26 2.61
C ALA A 21 -0.31 -12.28 3.74
N PHE A 22 0.83 -12.84 4.12
CA PHE A 22 0.94 -13.82 5.20
C PHE A 22 1.55 -13.18 6.44
N PHE A 23 0.75 -13.09 7.50
CA PHE A 23 1.16 -12.53 8.78
C PHE A 23 1.35 -13.64 9.82
N SER A 24 2.40 -13.56 10.63
CA SER A 24 2.57 -14.51 11.73
C SER A 24 1.48 -14.27 12.79
N LYS A 25 0.84 -15.33 13.30
CA LYS A 25 -0.13 -15.23 14.42
C LYS A 25 0.56 -14.91 15.76
N GLN A 26 1.87 -15.11 15.85
CA GLN A 26 2.68 -14.82 17.03
C GLN A 26 3.77 -13.83 16.65
N GLN A 27 4.12 -12.93 17.57
CA GLN A 27 5.20 -11.99 17.35
C GLN A 27 6.54 -12.74 17.28
N PRO A 28 7.24 -12.76 16.12
CA PRO A 28 8.46 -13.54 16.00
C PRO A 28 9.60 -12.95 16.82
N SER A 29 10.49 -13.80 17.32
CA SER A 29 11.66 -13.40 18.11
C SER A 29 12.79 -12.79 17.28
N SER A 30 12.69 -12.83 15.95
CA SER A 30 13.65 -12.29 15.01
C SER A 30 12.94 -11.65 13.81
N PRO A 31 13.61 -10.70 13.11
CA PRO A 31 13.03 -10.14 11.89
C PRO A 31 12.74 -11.21 10.86
N TYR A 32 11.60 -11.10 10.17
CA TYR A 32 11.11 -12.07 9.21
C TYR A 32 10.60 -11.41 7.94
N ASP A 33 10.33 -12.21 6.92
CA ASP A 33 9.92 -11.70 5.62
C ASP A 33 8.39 -11.68 5.49
N LEU A 34 7.86 -10.59 4.91
CA LEU A 34 6.44 -10.50 4.56
C LEU A 34 6.24 -11.17 3.21
N ASN A 35 5.51 -12.29 3.19
CA ASN A 35 5.17 -12.99 1.96
C ASN A 35 3.86 -12.45 1.39
N ILE A 36 3.84 -12.12 0.10
CA ILE A 36 2.66 -11.67 -0.65
C ILE A 36 2.46 -12.55 -1.89
N SER A 37 1.22 -13.03 -2.06
CA SER A 37 0.77 -13.74 -3.24
C SER A 37 -0.16 -12.87 -4.09
N ILE A 38 0.17 -12.75 -5.37
CA ILE A 38 -0.64 -12.05 -6.37
C ILE A 38 -1.56 -13.03 -7.13
N THR A 39 -1.10 -14.26 -7.37
CA THR A 39 -1.85 -15.29 -8.10
C THR A 39 -2.39 -16.36 -7.16
N GLN A 40 -3.46 -17.05 -7.58
CA GLN A 40 -4.03 -18.17 -6.82
C GLN A 40 -3.04 -19.34 -6.72
N GLU A 41 -2.28 -19.61 -7.78
CA GLU A 41 -1.27 -20.68 -7.79
C GLU A 41 -0.20 -20.47 -6.71
N HIS A 42 0.38 -19.26 -6.64
CA HIS A 42 1.37 -18.93 -5.61
C HIS A 42 0.74 -18.91 -4.20
N LEU A 43 -0.52 -18.47 -4.08
CA LEU A 43 -1.27 -18.52 -2.82
C LEU A 43 -1.41 -19.95 -2.31
N ASP A 44 -1.81 -20.90 -3.15
CA ASP A 44 -2.01 -22.29 -2.75
C ASP A 44 -0.69 -22.93 -2.30
N GLN A 45 0.40 -22.64 -3.02
CA GLN A 45 1.75 -23.07 -2.63
C GLN A 45 2.16 -22.49 -1.27
N LYS A 46 2.05 -21.17 -1.09
CA LYS A 46 2.44 -20.51 0.17
C LYS A 46 1.57 -20.88 1.36
N LYS A 47 0.29 -21.19 1.15
CA LYS A 47 -0.56 -21.70 2.23
C LYS A 47 -0.05 -23.02 2.79
N GLN A 48 0.32 -23.95 1.92
CA GLN A 48 0.88 -25.24 2.34
C GLN A 48 2.19 -25.09 3.10
N GLU A 49 3.01 -24.09 2.74
CA GLU A 49 4.27 -23.79 3.40
C GLU A 49 4.09 -23.07 4.75
N LEU A 50 3.26 -22.02 4.79
CA LEU A 50 3.24 -21.05 5.90
C LEU A 50 2.13 -21.27 6.92
N GLU A 51 0.96 -21.82 6.54
CA GLU A 51 -0.12 -22.06 7.51
C GLU A 51 0.28 -23.03 8.63
N PRO A 52 1.00 -24.15 8.36
CA PRO A 52 1.50 -25.05 9.41
C PRO A 52 2.50 -24.37 10.36
N LEU A 53 3.19 -23.33 9.89
CA LEU A 53 4.13 -22.53 10.66
C LEU A 53 3.44 -21.44 11.50
N GLY A 54 2.11 -21.38 11.48
CA GLY A 54 1.33 -20.43 12.27
C GLY A 54 1.12 -19.08 11.61
N TYR A 55 1.30 -18.97 10.29
CA TYR A 55 0.92 -17.78 9.55
C TYR A 55 -0.57 -17.78 9.20
N GLN A 56 -1.12 -16.59 8.98
CA GLN A 56 -2.47 -16.38 8.47
C GLN A 56 -2.42 -15.60 7.15
N ALA A 57 -3.16 -16.09 6.17
CA ALA A 57 -3.37 -15.40 4.90
C ALA A 57 -4.46 -14.32 5.06
N VAL A 58 -4.13 -13.08 4.73
CA VAL A 58 -5.05 -11.93 4.82
C VAL A 58 -5.12 -11.25 3.46
N GLN A 59 -6.34 -10.99 2.98
CA GLN A 59 -6.57 -10.19 1.79
C GLN A 59 -6.59 -8.71 2.16
N LEU A 60 -5.78 -7.91 1.47
CA LEU A 60 -5.68 -6.47 1.67
C LEU A 60 -5.13 -5.77 0.42
N PRO A 61 -5.34 -4.46 0.25
CA PRO A 61 -4.64 -3.68 -0.78
C PRO A 61 -3.12 -3.77 -0.61
N LEU A 62 -2.39 -3.82 -1.72
CA LEU A 62 -0.93 -3.87 -1.73
C LEU A 62 -0.31 -2.73 -0.93
N GLY A 63 -0.84 -1.51 -1.04
CA GLY A 63 -0.35 -0.36 -0.28
C GLY A 63 -0.42 -0.56 1.23
N MET A 64 -1.46 -1.23 1.73
CA MET A 64 -1.53 -1.59 3.16
C MET A 64 -0.48 -2.65 3.53
N ALA A 65 -0.18 -3.60 2.64
CA ALA A 65 0.87 -4.59 2.89
C ALA A 65 2.27 -3.94 2.87
N LEU A 66 2.50 -2.99 1.96
CA LEU A 66 3.73 -2.18 1.91
C LEU A 66 3.89 -1.32 3.17
N ASP A 67 2.82 -0.71 3.67
CA ASP A 67 2.85 0.07 4.90
C ASP A 67 3.30 -0.79 6.09
N ASN A 68 2.82 -2.04 6.20
CA ASN A 68 3.23 -2.96 7.25
C ASN A 68 4.76 -3.19 7.26
N ILE A 69 5.37 -3.50 6.11
CA ILE A 69 6.82 -3.73 6.04
C ILE A 69 7.63 -2.44 6.28
N ILE A 70 7.20 -1.31 5.70
CA ILE A 70 7.90 -0.03 5.83
C ILE A 70 7.87 0.46 7.28
N GLN A 71 6.72 0.39 7.96
CA GLN A 71 6.56 0.94 9.30
C GLN A 71 7.05 0.01 10.41
N GLN A 72 6.84 -1.31 10.29
CA GLN A 72 7.10 -2.22 11.41
C GLN A 72 8.56 -2.68 11.42
N PRO A 73 9.25 -2.62 12.58
CA PRO A 73 10.70 -2.86 12.67
C PRO A 73 11.10 -4.32 12.50
N HIS A 74 10.15 -5.25 12.59
CA HIS A 74 10.41 -6.68 12.56
C HIS A 74 10.31 -7.31 11.15
N TYR A 75 10.03 -6.51 10.11
CA TYR A 75 10.11 -7.00 8.75
C TYR A 75 11.47 -6.70 8.13
N LYS A 76 12.01 -7.68 7.41
CA LYS A 76 13.29 -7.57 6.71
C LYS A 76 13.10 -7.40 5.21
N ASN A 77 12.39 -8.33 4.57
CA ASN A 77 12.12 -8.29 3.14
C ASN A 77 10.64 -8.48 2.83
N LEU A 78 10.25 -7.97 1.68
CA LEU A 78 9.02 -8.32 0.99
C LEU A 78 9.33 -9.42 -0.03
N ILE A 79 8.60 -10.52 0.04
CA ILE A 79 8.64 -11.61 -0.94
C ILE A 79 7.37 -11.50 -1.78
N LEU A 80 7.50 -11.14 -3.05
CA LEU A 80 6.38 -11.12 -4.00
C LEU A 80 6.42 -12.36 -4.88
N GLY A 81 5.34 -13.13 -4.86
CA GLY A 81 5.12 -14.22 -5.80
C GLY A 81 3.90 -14.04 -6.68
N GLY A 82 3.97 -14.62 -7.87
CA GLY A 82 2.93 -14.51 -8.89
C GLY A 82 3.06 -13.30 -9.82
N LEU A 83 4.11 -12.47 -9.68
CA LEU A 83 4.45 -11.43 -10.67
C LEU A 83 5.39 -11.95 -11.77
N ALA A 84 6.24 -12.91 -11.42
CA ALA A 84 7.20 -13.58 -12.30
C ALA A 84 7.23 -15.08 -11.97
N PRO A 85 7.86 -15.94 -12.80
CA PRO A 85 8.00 -17.36 -12.50
C PRO A 85 8.71 -17.64 -11.18
N ASP A 86 9.69 -16.81 -10.84
CA ASP A 86 10.39 -16.84 -9.56
C ASP A 86 9.84 -15.77 -8.62
N GLU A 87 9.94 -16.04 -7.31
CA GLU A 87 9.74 -15.02 -6.27
C GLU A 87 10.74 -13.86 -6.43
N ILE A 88 10.22 -12.65 -6.23
CA ILE A 88 10.98 -11.41 -6.23
C ILE A 88 11.15 -10.98 -4.78
N ILE A 89 12.39 -10.72 -4.39
CA ILE A 89 12.73 -10.28 -3.03
C ILE A 89 13.11 -8.80 -3.09
N VAL A 90 12.44 -7.99 -2.28
CA VAL A 90 12.71 -6.57 -2.12
C VAL A 90 13.01 -6.29 -0.66
N SER A 91 14.19 -5.75 -0.36
CA SER A 91 14.52 -5.38 1.02
C SER A 91 13.68 -4.21 1.51
N LYS A 92 13.48 -4.11 2.82
CA LYS A 92 12.80 -2.96 3.43
C LYS A 92 13.46 -1.63 3.03
N GLU A 93 14.78 -1.58 2.97
CA GLU A 93 15.55 -0.41 2.57
C GLU A 93 15.22 0.02 1.14
N GLU A 94 15.04 -0.93 0.22
CA GLU A 94 14.64 -0.67 -1.15
C GLU A 94 13.19 -0.15 -1.26
N LEU A 95 12.32 -0.44 -0.29
CA LEU A 95 10.95 0.07 -0.22
C LEU A 95 10.85 1.49 0.38
N MET A 96 11.88 1.96 1.08
CA MET A 96 11.85 3.28 1.76
C MET A 96 11.51 4.47 0.85
N PRO A 97 11.94 4.53 -0.42
CA PRO A 97 11.53 5.59 -1.33
C PRO A 97 10.00 5.67 -1.55
N LEU A 98 9.26 4.57 -1.34
CA LEU A 98 7.80 4.54 -1.48
C LEU A 98 7.08 4.98 -0.20
N LYS A 99 7.79 5.20 0.92
CA LYS A 99 7.19 5.43 2.23
C LYS A 99 6.11 6.52 2.22
N ASP A 100 6.43 7.69 1.69
CA ASP A 100 5.50 8.83 1.78
C ASP A 100 4.27 8.63 0.91
N ILE A 101 4.45 8.00 -0.25
CA ILE A 101 3.36 7.64 -1.16
C ILE A 101 2.45 6.58 -0.54
N VAL A 102 3.04 5.54 0.05
CA VAL A 102 2.31 4.45 0.73
C VAL A 102 1.53 5.00 1.93
N ASP A 103 2.14 5.88 2.73
CA ASP A 103 1.50 6.53 3.88
C ASP A 103 0.30 7.39 3.42
N SER A 104 0.49 8.21 2.36
CA SER A 104 -0.61 8.96 1.74
C SER A 104 -1.73 8.05 1.25
N PHE A 105 -1.41 6.94 0.58
CA PHE A 105 -2.40 5.96 0.14
C PHE A 105 -3.18 5.40 1.33
N CYS A 106 -2.52 5.00 2.41
CA CYS A 106 -3.18 4.44 3.59
C CYS A 106 -4.10 5.45 4.28
N ILE A 107 -3.70 6.71 4.39
CA ILE A 107 -4.55 7.78 4.95
C ILE A 107 -5.81 7.98 4.08
N MET A 108 -5.63 8.13 2.76
CA MET A 108 -6.75 8.30 1.83
C MET A 108 -7.67 7.08 1.81
N TYR A 109 -7.11 5.87 1.81
CA TYR A 109 -7.86 4.62 1.86
C TYR A 109 -8.69 4.52 3.15
N ALA A 110 -8.12 4.89 4.31
CA ALA A 110 -8.84 4.88 5.57
C ALA A 110 -10.00 5.89 5.59
N ALA A 111 -9.78 7.11 5.07
CA ALA A 111 -10.82 8.14 4.97
C ALA A 111 -11.96 7.71 4.03
N ALA A 112 -11.62 7.21 2.84
CA ALA A 112 -12.60 6.71 1.86
C ALA A 112 -13.49 5.60 2.46
N ASN A 113 -12.92 4.74 3.28
CA ASN A 113 -13.60 3.62 3.92
C ASN A 113 -14.23 3.95 5.29
N ASN A 114 -14.38 5.22 5.67
CA ASN A 114 -14.94 5.67 6.96
C ASN A 114 -14.20 5.12 8.20
N ARG A 115 -12.90 4.82 8.07
CA ARG A 115 -12.04 4.34 9.17
C ARG A 115 -11.21 5.47 9.79
N LEU A 116 -11.22 6.65 9.17
CA LEU A 116 -10.55 7.86 9.62
C LEU A 116 -11.47 9.05 9.33
N GLU A 117 -11.63 9.94 10.31
CA GLU A 117 -12.38 11.18 10.10
C GLU A 117 -11.69 12.06 9.05
N ASN A 118 -12.47 12.73 8.20
CA ASN A 118 -11.94 13.51 7.09
C ASN A 118 -11.10 14.71 7.56
N SER A 119 -11.51 15.37 8.64
CA SER A 119 -10.74 16.45 9.28
C SER A 119 -9.36 15.95 9.73
N ARG A 120 -9.31 14.73 10.28
CA ARG A 120 -8.05 14.10 10.69
C ARG A 120 -7.20 13.68 9.49
N ALA A 121 -7.82 13.16 8.43
CA ALA A 121 -7.13 12.84 7.19
C ALA A 121 -6.51 14.08 6.55
N TYR A 122 -7.25 15.20 6.50
CA TYR A 122 -6.75 16.50 6.04
C TYR A 122 -5.52 16.94 6.82
N GLU A 123 -5.58 16.92 8.17
CA GLU A 123 -4.44 17.31 9.01
C GLU A 123 -3.19 16.46 8.78
N LEU A 124 -3.34 15.17 8.44
CA LEU A 124 -2.22 14.28 8.12
C LEU A 124 -1.68 14.49 6.70
N MET A 125 -2.49 15.05 5.80
CA MET A 125 -2.17 15.20 4.37
C MET A 125 -1.77 16.61 3.96
N LYS A 126 -2.10 17.65 4.74
CA LYS A 126 -1.93 19.07 4.35
C LYS A 126 -0.50 19.47 3.99
N ASP A 127 0.50 18.80 4.58
CA ASP A 127 1.92 19.05 4.33
C ASP A 127 2.57 17.98 3.42
N LYS A 128 1.79 17.03 2.90
CA LYS A 128 2.26 15.93 2.05
C LYS A 128 2.12 16.28 0.56
N THR A 129 3.10 15.85 -0.23
CA THR A 129 3.01 15.90 -1.69
C THR A 129 2.24 14.69 -2.20
N VAL A 130 1.11 14.91 -2.88
CA VAL A 130 0.30 13.85 -3.48
C VAL A 130 0.58 13.79 -4.98
N TYR A 131 0.95 12.62 -5.47
CA TYR A 131 1.12 12.35 -6.89
C TYR A 131 -0.16 11.71 -7.43
N PHE A 132 -0.81 12.36 -8.38
CA PHE A 132 -1.97 11.82 -9.09
C PHE A 132 -1.53 11.32 -10.47
N ILE A 133 -1.87 10.07 -10.79
CA ILE A 133 -1.71 9.53 -12.13
C ILE A 133 -3.03 9.77 -12.89
N GLY A 134 -3.00 10.72 -13.81
CA GLY A 134 -4.07 10.99 -14.75
C GLY A 134 -3.77 12.24 -15.58
N LYS A 135 -4.65 12.59 -16.50
CA LYS A 135 -4.54 13.87 -17.22
C LYS A 135 -5.03 14.99 -16.31
N LEU A 136 -4.17 15.94 -16.00
CA LEU A 136 -4.62 17.26 -15.55
C LEU A 136 -5.47 17.89 -16.67
N PHE A 137 -6.44 18.73 -16.30
CA PHE A 137 -7.34 19.36 -17.25
C PHE A 137 -6.61 20.28 -18.26
N THR A 138 -5.35 20.66 -17.99
CA THR A 138 -4.52 21.50 -18.87
C THR A 138 -3.09 20.95 -18.95
N ASP A 139 -2.49 21.00 -20.15
CA ASP A 139 -1.10 20.54 -20.39
C ASP A 139 -0.05 21.57 -19.89
N ILE A 140 -0.48 22.78 -19.47
CA ILE A 140 0.39 23.89 -19.05
C ILE A 140 -0.25 24.63 -17.86
N PRO A 141 -0.10 24.14 -16.62
CA PRO A 141 -0.59 24.84 -15.45
C PRO A 141 0.17 26.15 -15.23
N LYS A 142 -0.56 27.22 -14.92
CA LYS A 142 -0.03 28.54 -14.56
C LYS A 142 -0.08 28.74 -13.04
N ALA A 143 0.79 29.61 -12.54
CA ALA A 143 0.71 30.04 -11.14
C ALA A 143 -0.66 30.70 -10.89
N GLY A 144 -1.42 30.13 -9.94
CA GLY A 144 -2.80 30.55 -9.63
C GLY A 144 -3.89 29.66 -10.24
N ASP A 145 -3.55 28.64 -11.02
CA ASP A 145 -4.53 27.66 -11.47
C ASP A 145 -5.04 26.81 -10.30
N GLU A 146 -6.36 26.69 -10.19
CA GLU A 146 -7.02 25.85 -9.21
C GLU A 146 -7.30 24.47 -9.82
N ILE A 147 -6.84 23.42 -9.15
CA ILE A 147 -7.19 22.05 -9.50
C ILE A 147 -8.32 21.64 -8.55
N ALA A 148 -9.50 21.37 -9.10
CA ALA A 148 -10.60 20.75 -8.38
C ALA A 148 -10.70 19.28 -8.80
N TYR A 149 -10.81 18.40 -7.82
CA TYR A 149 -11.21 17.02 -8.02
C TYR A 149 -12.62 16.83 -7.47
N LEU A 150 -13.39 15.94 -8.08
CA LEU A 150 -14.70 15.56 -7.56
C LEU A 150 -14.47 14.70 -6.32
N GLY A 151 -14.50 15.34 -5.17
CA GLY A 151 -14.47 14.64 -3.89
C GLY A 151 -15.77 13.92 -3.62
N ILE A 152 -15.74 12.98 -2.68
CA ILE A 152 -16.98 12.36 -2.19
C ILE A 152 -17.63 13.36 -1.23
N ASP A 153 -18.68 14.05 -1.69
CA ASP A 153 -19.47 14.92 -0.82
C ASP A 153 -20.22 14.07 0.20
N ARG A 154 -19.84 14.20 1.47
CA ARG A 154 -20.56 13.57 2.59
C ARG A 154 -21.23 14.65 3.44
N ILE A 155 -22.51 14.41 3.75
CA ILE A 155 -23.25 15.18 4.74
C ILE A 155 -23.04 14.50 6.09
N ALA A 156 -22.48 15.22 7.05
CA ALA A 156 -22.48 14.81 8.44
C ALA A 156 -23.30 15.76 9.30
N SER A 157 -23.48 15.40 10.57
CA SER A 157 -24.28 16.14 11.55
C SER A 157 -23.79 17.57 11.80
N ASP A 158 -22.53 17.87 11.48
CA ASP A 158 -21.86 19.15 11.69
C ASP A 158 -21.61 19.96 10.40
N GLY A 159 -21.95 19.42 9.22
CA GLY A 159 -21.86 20.15 7.95
C GLY A 159 -21.46 19.30 6.75
N TRP A 160 -21.13 19.99 5.65
CA TRP A 160 -20.60 19.38 4.43
C TRP A 160 -19.08 19.35 4.47
N TYR A 161 -18.51 18.24 4.03
CA TYR A 161 -17.09 18.18 3.72
C TYR A 161 -16.82 17.34 2.48
N THR A 162 -15.94 17.87 1.66
CA THR A 162 -15.44 17.27 0.42
C THR A 162 -14.09 16.63 0.73
N ILE A 163 -13.94 15.36 0.37
CA ILE A 163 -12.71 14.55 0.57
C ILE A 163 -11.91 14.53 -0.72
#